data_AF-A0A0F9B6M4-F1
#
_entry.id   AF-A0A0F9B6M4-F1
#
_cell.length_a   1.000
_cell.length_b   1.000
_cell.length_c   1.000
_cell.angle_alpha   90.00
_cell.angle_beta   90.00
_cell.angle_gamma   90.00
#
_symmetry.space_group_name_H-M   'P 1'
#
loop_
_entity.id
_entity.type
_entity.pdbx_description
1 polymer ?
#
loop_
_entity_poly.entity_id
_entity_poly.type
_entity_poly.pdbx_seq_one_letter_code
_entity_poly.pdbx_strand_id
1 'polypeptide(L)'
;MANKEEKLITLALRRKAELKRIGGLGLLTREAETKTCECGTTFKTQLVNKDSCEACVQKELEEERRDEKLKVNREEYERQQRLIRDARFPLSMKDTSFTSSDPKIHPGEMAIAQTYASHFTAASRGLIIQSGALEVGTGKTWMAVCTGRMVVGKG
;
A
#
# COMPACT_ATOMS: atom_id res chain seq x y z
N MET A 1 5.16 -10.30 28.01
CA MET A 1 5.37 -10.21 26.55
C MET A 1 6.71 -9.52 26.25
N ALA A 2 7.85 -10.15 26.58
CA ALA A 2 9.19 -9.53 26.49
C ALA A 2 10.21 -10.36 25.65
N ASN A 3 9.75 -11.32 24.85
CA ASN A 3 10.62 -12.40 24.33
C ASN A 3 11.05 -12.22 22.85
N LYS A 4 10.50 -11.25 22.11
CA LYS A 4 10.87 -11.04 20.68
C LYS A 4 12.00 -10.01 20.52
N GLU A 5 12.00 -8.94 21.31
CA GLU A 5 13.01 -7.88 21.21
C GLU A 5 14.38 -8.34 21.74
N GLU A 6 14.40 -9.08 22.86
CA GLU A 6 15.65 -9.66 23.40
C GLU A 6 16.31 -10.65 22.40
N LYS A 7 15.48 -11.41 21.65
CA LYS A 7 15.98 -12.33 20.62
C LYS A 7 16.60 -11.58 19.44
N LEU A 8 16.01 -10.47 19.02
CA LEU A 8 16.54 -9.65 17.92
C LEU A 8 17.85 -8.96 18.30
N ILE A 9 17.95 -8.44 19.54
CA ILE A 9 19.18 -7.82 20.05
C ILE A 9 20.31 -8.86 20.13
N THR A 10 20.01 -10.06 20.62
CA THR A 10 20.98 -11.16 20.70
C THR A 10 21.47 -11.61 19.32
N LEU A 11 20.56 -11.66 18.32
CA LEU A 11 20.91 -12.01 16.94
C LEU A 11 21.81 -10.94 16.29
N ALA A 12 21.52 -9.66 16.55
CA ALA A 12 22.30 -8.54 16.04
C ALA A 12 23.71 -8.49 16.65
N LEU A 13 23.83 -8.77 17.95
CA LEU A 13 25.12 -8.83 18.64
C LEU A 13 25.98 -10.01 18.15
N ARG A 14 25.37 -11.17 17.84
CA ARG A 14 26.07 -12.30 17.23
C ARG A 14 26.60 -11.97 15.83
N ARG A 15 25.78 -11.36 14.97
CA ARG A 15 26.21 -10.90 13.64
C ARG A 15 27.36 -9.89 13.72
N LYS A 16 27.32 -8.98 14.69
CA LYS A 16 28.40 -7.99 14.91
C LYS A 16 29.71 -8.64 15.38
N ALA A 17 29.63 -9.70 16.17
CA ALA A 17 30.79 -10.47 16.62
C ALA A 17 31.40 -11.33 15.49
N GLU A 18 30.57 -11.92 14.62
CA GLU A 18 31.02 -12.62 13.41
C GLU A 18 31.70 -11.67 12.43
N LEU A 19 31.13 -10.49 12.20
CA LEU A 19 31.75 -9.45 11.36
C LEU A 19 33.10 -8.98 11.92
N LYS A 20 33.27 -8.93 13.26
CA LYS A 20 34.56 -8.64 13.90
C LYS A 20 35.58 -9.78 13.79
N ARG A 21 35.15 -11.05 13.79
CA ARG A 21 36.04 -12.19 13.52
C ARG A 21 36.50 -12.20 12.06
N ILE A 22 35.61 -11.85 11.13
CA ILE A 22 35.94 -11.70 9.71
C ILE A 22 36.90 -10.51 9.50
N GLY A 23 36.70 -9.39 10.22
CA GLY A 23 37.59 -8.22 10.17
C GLY A 23 38.92 -8.34 10.92
N GLY A 24 39.16 -9.45 11.64
CA GLY A 24 40.40 -9.71 12.39
C GLY A 24 41.41 -10.62 11.69
N LEU A 25 41.01 -11.27 10.58
CA LEU A 25 41.94 -11.96 9.69
C LEU A 25 42.53 -10.91 8.75
N GLY A 26 43.86 -10.80 8.78
CA GLY A 26 44.62 -9.68 8.27
C GLY A 26 44.18 -9.18 6.89
N LEU A 27 44.34 -7.86 6.72
CA LEU A 27 44.43 -7.17 5.44
C LEU A 27 45.49 -7.85 4.55
N LEU A 28 45.10 -8.95 3.92
CA LEU A 28 45.71 -9.40 2.68
C LEU A 28 45.13 -8.48 1.61
N THR A 29 45.90 -7.45 1.27
CA THR A 29 45.78 -6.74 0.00
C THR A 29 45.91 -7.76 -1.12
N ARG A 30 44.77 -8.33 -1.54
CA ARG A 30 44.66 -9.17 -2.73
C ARG A 30 43.99 -8.35 -3.83
N GLU A 31 44.53 -8.53 -5.03
CA GLU A 31 44.20 -7.77 -6.23
C GLU A 31 42.68 -7.79 -6.49
N ALA A 32 42.13 -6.63 -6.87
CA ALA A 32 40.73 -6.53 -7.19
C ALA A 32 40.44 -7.33 -8.46
N GLU A 33 39.73 -8.46 -8.34
CA GLU A 33 39.29 -9.25 -9.48
C GLU A 33 38.17 -8.51 -10.21
N THR A 34 38.39 -8.27 -11.51
CA THR A 34 37.38 -7.72 -12.42
C THR A 34 36.40 -8.83 -12.79
N LYS A 35 35.14 -8.69 -12.37
CA LYS A 35 34.05 -9.60 -12.75
C LYS A 35 33.11 -8.90 -13.72
N THR A 36 32.55 -9.67 -14.65
CA THR A 36 31.51 -9.20 -15.56
C THR A 36 30.17 -9.68 -15.04
N CYS A 37 29.25 -8.75 -14.79
CA CYS A 37 27.87 -9.06 -14.43
C CYS A 37 27.10 -9.61 -15.64
N GLU A 38 26.01 -10.34 -15.42
CA GLU A 38 25.11 -10.80 -16.48
C GLU A 38 24.53 -9.66 -17.35
N CYS A 39 24.43 -8.44 -16.80
CA CYS A 39 24.03 -7.25 -17.55
C CYS A 39 25.15 -6.65 -18.43
N GLY A 40 26.33 -7.28 -18.48
CA GLY A 40 27.48 -6.87 -19.29
C GLY A 40 28.41 -5.86 -18.63
N THR A 41 28.10 -5.33 -17.45
CA THR A 41 28.97 -4.37 -16.75
C THR A 41 30.13 -5.08 -16.06
N THR A 42 31.35 -4.59 -16.28
CA THR A 42 32.55 -5.03 -15.55
C THR A 42 32.75 -4.21 -14.29
N PHE A 43 32.99 -4.87 -13.16
CA PHE A 43 33.20 -4.22 -11.87
C PHE A 43 34.31 -4.91 -11.08
N LYS A 44 35.01 -4.13 -10.26
CA LYS A 44 36.09 -4.61 -9.39
C LYS A 44 35.51 -5.05 -8.06
N THR A 45 35.66 -6.32 -7.73
CA THR A 45 35.23 -6.84 -6.42
C THR A 45 36.41 -6.83 -5.45
N GLN A 46 36.22 -6.20 -4.29
CA GLN A 46 37.12 -6.35 -3.15
C GLN A 46 36.38 -7.15 -2.08
N LEU A 47 36.88 -8.35 -1.78
CA LEU A 47 36.58 -9.17 -0.60
C LEU A 47 35.14 -9.67 -0.38
N VAL A 48 34.18 -9.45 -1.28
CA VAL A 48 32.82 -10.01 -1.16
C VAL A 48 32.41 -10.65 -2.49
N ASN A 49 31.89 -11.89 -2.42
CA ASN A 49 31.20 -12.59 -3.50
C ASN A 49 29.93 -11.82 -3.91
N LYS A 50 30.08 -10.64 -4.51
CA LYS A 50 29.00 -9.98 -5.24
C LYS A 50 29.00 -10.58 -6.63
N ASP A 51 28.00 -11.42 -6.90
CA ASP A 51 27.79 -12.03 -8.21
C ASP A 51 27.04 -11.08 -9.17
N SER A 52 26.46 -10.00 -8.63
CA SER A 52 25.76 -8.97 -9.38
C SER A 52 26.35 -7.58 -9.15
N CYS A 53 26.31 -6.74 -10.20
CA CYS A 53 26.75 -5.35 -10.10
C CYS A 53 25.75 -4.52 -9.28
N GLU A 54 26.20 -3.38 -8.76
CA GLU A 54 25.37 -2.50 -7.94
C GLU A 54 24.09 -2.04 -8.65
N ALA A 55 24.16 -1.83 -9.98
CA ALA A 55 23.00 -1.49 -10.79
C ALA A 55 21.96 -2.64 -10.87
N CYS A 56 22.41 -3.89 -10.98
CA CYS A 56 21.53 -5.05 -10.96
C CYS A 56 20.87 -5.23 -9.59
N VAL A 57 21.64 -5.10 -8.51
CA VAL A 57 21.10 -5.18 -7.15
C VAL A 57 20.07 -4.08 -6.89
N GLN A 58 20.33 -2.85 -7.35
CA GLN A 58 19.35 -1.78 -7.24
C GLN A 58 18.09 -2.06 -8.05
N LYS A 59 18.22 -2.60 -9.25
CA LYS A 59 17.07 -2.95 -10.09
C LYS A 59 16.22 -4.06 -9.46
N GLU A 60 16.84 -5.11 -8.93
CA GLU A 60 16.15 -6.19 -8.18
C GLU A 60 15.40 -5.62 -6.97
N LEU A 61 16.05 -4.76 -6.17
CA LEU A 61 15.41 -4.10 -5.04
C LEU A 61 14.25 -3.19 -5.46
N GLU A 62 14.34 -2.51 -6.60
CA GLU A 62 13.24 -1.70 -7.15
C GLU A 62 12.07 -2.54 -7.65
N GLU A 63 12.34 -3.71 -8.22
CA GLU A 63 11.34 -4.69 -8.65
C GLU A 63 10.64 -5.31 -7.43
N GLU A 64 11.39 -5.75 -6.43
CA GLU A 64 10.83 -6.25 -5.15
C GLU A 64 9.94 -5.19 -4.48
N ARG A 65 10.40 -3.93 -4.42
CA ARG A 65 9.59 -2.83 -3.86
C ARG A 65 8.34 -2.52 -4.69
N ARG A 66 8.37 -2.72 -6.02
CA ARG A 66 7.20 -2.59 -6.88
C ARG A 66 6.20 -3.72 -6.63
N ASP A 67 6.69 -4.94 -6.51
CA ASP A 67 5.87 -6.12 -6.24
C ASP A 67 5.23 -6.07 -4.85
N GLU A 68 5.98 -5.62 -3.84
CA GLU A 68 5.44 -5.37 -2.49
C GLU A 68 4.32 -4.31 -2.52
N LYS A 69 4.52 -3.19 -3.22
CA LYS A 69 3.48 -2.16 -3.39
C LYS A 69 2.23 -2.72 -4.09
N LEU A 70 2.41 -3.50 -5.15
CA LEU A 70 1.32 -4.15 -5.87
C LEU A 70 0.54 -5.12 -4.98
N LYS A 71 1.25 -5.87 -4.12
CA LYS A 71 0.63 -6.80 -3.18
C LYS A 71 -0.18 -6.09 -2.09
N VAL A 72 0.37 -5.03 -1.49
CA VAL A 72 -0.33 -4.21 -0.50
C VAL A 72 -1.60 -3.59 -1.11
N ASN A 73 -1.50 -3.01 -2.31
CA ASN A 73 -2.66 -2.44 -3.00
C ASN A 73 -3.74 -3.49 -3.29
N ARG A 74 -3.36 -4.73 -3.64
CA ARG A 74 -4.31 -5.82 -3.87
C ARG A 74 -5.01 -6.23 -2.57
N GLU A 75 -4.28 -6.39 -1.48
CA GLU A 75 -4.84 -6.75 -0.17
C GLU A 75 -5.80 -5.67 0.35
N GLU A 76 -5.47 -4.40 0.15
CA GLU A 76 -6.32 -3.24 0.46
C GLU A 76 -7.62 -3.27 -0.34
N TYR A 77 -7.53 -3.46 -1.66
CA TYR A 77 -8.69 -3.61 -2.53
C TYR A 77 -9.60 -4.78 -2.12
N GLU A 78 -9.05 -5.94 -1.79
CA GLU A 78 -9.83 -7.09 -1.31
C GLU A 78 -10.50 -6.83 0.03
N ARG A 79 -9.80 -6.16 0.96
CA ARG A 79 -10.37 -5.73 2.25
C ARG A 79 -11.57 -4.80 2.04
N GLN A 80 -11.44 -3.83 1.14
CA GLN A 80 -12.51 -2.91 0.79
C GLN A 80 -13.73 -3.62 0.18
N GLN A 81 -13.50 -4.57 -0.74
CA GLN A 81 -14.55 -5.38 -1.33
C GLN A 81 -15.29 -6.25 -0.29
N ARG A 82 -14.57 -6.75 0.74
CA ARG A 82 -15.20 -7.44 1.87
C ARG A 82 -16.12 -6.51 2.66
N LEU A 83 -15.67 -5.31 3.00
CA LEU A 83 -16.48 -4.33 3.74
C LEU A 83 -17.77 -3.96 2.98
N ILE A 84 -17.69 -3.80 1.66
CA ILE A 84 -18.87 -3.54 0.81
C ILE A 84 -19.81 -4.75 0.80
N ARG A 85 -19.27 -5.98 0.78
CA ARG A 85 -20.05 -7.22 0.79
C ARG A 85 -20.78 -7.43 2.13
N ASP A 86 -20.10 -7.12 3.23
CA ASP A 86 -20.61 -7.25 4.59
C ASP A 86 -21.67 -6.19 4.90
N ALA A 87 -21.59 -5.03 4.24
CA ALA A 87 -22.65 -4.05 4.27
C ALA A 87 -23.93 -4.64 3.64
N ARG A 88 -25.00 -4.72 4.43
CA ARG A 88 -26.30 -5.29 4.03
C ARG A 88 -27.10 -4.37 3.09
N PHE A 89 -26.46 -3.87 2.04
CA PHE A 89 -27.14 -3.10 1.01
C PHE A 89 -27.89 -4.03 0.04
N PRO A 90 -29.06 -3.61 -0.49
CA PRO A 90 -29.71 -4.30 -1.60
C PRO A 90 -28.74 -4.48 -2.78
N LEU A 91 -28.86 -5.61 -3.50
CA LEU A 91 -28.00 -5.90 -4.66
C LEU A 91 -28.05 -4.79 -5.71
N SER A 92 -29.21 -4.14 -5.89
CA SER A 92 -29.38 -3.00 -6.81
C SER A 92 -28.53 -1.77 -6.48
N MET A 93 -28.07 -1.66 -5.23
CA MET A 93 -27.19 -0.57 -4.78
C MET A 93 -25.71 -0.98 -4.77
N LYS A 94 -25.39 -2.24 -5.09
CA LYS A 94 -24.02 -2.72 -5.13
C LYS A 94 -23.25 -2.28 -6.35
N ASP A 95 -23.86 -1.63 -7.34
CA ASP A 95 -23.19 -1.07 -8.54
C ASP A 95 -23.44 0.43 -8.73
N THR A 96 -24.00 1.10 -7.71
CA THR A 96 -24.27 2.53 -7.77
C THR A 96 -23.01 3.36 -7.52
N SER A 97 -22.85 4.43 -8.31
CA SER A 97 -21.76 5.41 -8.27
C SER A 97 -22.34 6.79 -8.61
N PHE A 98 -21.60 7.88 -8.32
CA PHE A 98 -22.02 9.22 -8.74
C PHE A 98 -22.21 9.37 -10.26
N THR A 99 -21.59 8.51 -11.07
CA THR A 99 -21.76 8.51 -12.53
C THR A 99 -22.98 7.72 -12.98
N SER A 100 -23.49 6.79 -12.18
CA SER A 100 -24.71 6.03 -12.47
C SER A 100 -25.96 6.59 -11.78
N SER A 101 -25.85 7.69 -11.01
CA SER A 101 -27.02 8.47 -10.55
C SER A 101 -27.78 9.08 -11.70
N ASP A 102 -29.10 9.21 -11.53
CA ASP A 102 -29.85 10.23 -12.26
C ASP A 102 -29.36 11.63 -11.82
N PRO A 103 -28.75 12.42 -12.71
CA PRO A 103 -28.21 13.74 -12.37
C PRO A 103 -29.30 14.77 -12.02
N LYS A 104 -30.58 14.45 -12.26
CA LYS A 104 -31.71 15.32 -11.92
C LYS A 104 -32.16 15.19 -10.47
N ILE A 105 -31.74 14.14 -9.77
CA ILE A 105 -32.11 13.90 -8.37
C ILE A 105 -31.09 14.63 -7.48
N HIS A 106 -31.53 15.71 -6.82
CA HIS A 106 -30.75 16.46 -5.83
C HIS A 106 -29.34 16.88 -6.33
N PRO A 107 -29.23 17.65 -7.42
CA PRO A 107 -27.94 17.94 -8.07
C PRO A 107 -26.96 18.68 -7.15
N GLY A 108 -27.45 19.58 -6.28
CA GLY A 108 -26.61 20.33 -5.34
C GLY A 108 -26.05 19.44 -4.24
N GLU A 109 -26.89 18.59 -3.66
CA GLU A 109 -26.54 17.67 -2.58
C GLU A 109 -25.60 16.56 -3.10
N MET A 110 -25.82 16.07 -4.33
CA MET A 110 -24.91 15.14 -5.00
C MET A 110 -23.53 15.76 -5.20
N ALA A 111 -23.45 17.03 -5.62
CA ALA A 111 -22.17 17.72 -5.79
C ALA A 111 -21.43 17.88 -4.45
N ILE A 112 -22.14 18.18 -3.36
CA ILE A 112 -21.56 18.25 -2.01
C ILE A 112 -21.03 16.88 -1.57
N ALA A 113 -21.83 15.82 -1.75
CA ALA A 113 -21.47 14.47 -1.40
C ALA A 113 -20.25 13.96 -2.20
N GLN A 114 -20.19 14.30 -3.49
CA GLN A 114 -19.06 13.97 -4.36
C GLN A 114 -17.80 14.74 -3.97
N THR A 115 -17.92 16.04 -3.66
CA THR A 115 -16.80 16.87 -3.20
C THR A 115 -16.26 16.39 -1.85
N TYR A 116 -17.16 16.03 -0.93
CA TYR A 116 -16.76 15.44 0.34
C TYR A 116 -15.98 14.14 0.12
N ALA A 117 -16.51 13.23 -0.71
CA ALA A 117 -15.82 11.98 -1.03
C ALA A 117 -14.49 12.20 -1.78
N SER A 118 -14.39 13.23 -2.62
CA SER A 118 -13.16 13.56 -3.34
C SER A 118 -12.04 14.04 -2.42
N HIS A 119 -12.36 14.64 -1.28
CA HIS A 119 -11.39 15.17 -0.33
C HIS A 119 -11.38 14.44 1.02
N PHE A 120 -11.99 13.25 1.09
CA PHE A 120 -12.03 12.48 2.32
C PHE A 120 -10.64 12.03 2.77
N THR A 121 -10.37 12.18 4.06
CA THR A 121 -9.16 11.72 4.74
C THR A 121 -9.55 11.04 6.06
N ALA A 122 -8.63 10.31 6.69
CA ALA A 122 -8.88 9.71 8.00
C ALA A 122 -9.21 10.74 9.11
N ALA A 123 -8.91 12.02 8.90
CA ALA A 123 -9.22 13.12 9.82
C ALA A 123 -10.55 13.84 9.49
N SER A 124 -11.21 13.49 8.37
CA SER A 124 -12.46 14.11 7.95
C SER A 124 -13.59 13.78 8.93
N ARG A 125 -14.42 14.79 9.26
CA ARG A 125 -15.65 14.60 10.05
C ARG A 125 -16.70 13.87 9.22
N GLY A 126 -17.61 13.14 9.88
CA GLY A 126 -18.70 12.43 9.21
C GLY A 126 -19.65 13.35 8.45
N LEU A 127 -20.09 12.90 7.27
CA LEU A 127 -21.14 13.54 6.49
C LEU A 127 -22.52 13.02 6.94
N ILE A 128 -23.46 13.93 7.20
CA ILE A 128 -24.84 13.61 7.56
C ILE A 128 -25.74 13.95 6.37
N ILE A 129 -26.50 12.96 5.89
CA ILE A 129 -27.49 13.11 4.83
C ILE A 129 -28.87 12.99 5.46
N GLN A 130 -29.61 14.09 5.50
CA GLN A 130 -30.93 14.16 6.13
C GLN A 130 -31.95 14.74 5.15
N SER A 131 -33.20 14.29 5.25
CA SER A 131 -34.35 14.87 4.56
C SER A 131 -35.46 15.16 5.58
N GLY A 132 -36.55 15.77 5.13
CA GLY A 132 -37.71 16.03 6.00
C GLY A 132 -38.24 14.74 6.64
N ALA A 133 -38.82 14.87 7.85
CA ALA A 133 -39.25 13.74 8.69
C ALA A 133 -40.27 12.79 8.02
N LEU A 134 -40.96 13.24 6.98
CA LEU A 134 -41.98 12.49 6.25
C LEU A 134 -41.53 12.01 4.86
N GLU A 135 -40.28 12.29 4.48
CA GLU A 135 -39.80 12.02 3.14
C GLU A 135 -39.07 10.66 3.07
N VAL A 136 -39.83 9.63 2.67
CA VAL A 136 -39.31 8.30 2.35
C VAL A 136 -38.99 8.23 0.85
N GLY A 137 -37.88 7.58 0.50
CA GLY A 137 -37.52 7.36 -0.92
C GLY A 137 -36.77 8.51 -1.61
N THR A 138 -36.30 9.53 -0.89
CA THR A 138 -35.57 10.69 -1.46
C THR A 138 -34.13 10.42 -1.90
N GLY A 139 -33.71 9.15 -2.01
CA GLY A 139 -32.36 8.82 -2.47
C GLY A 139 -31.23 8.99 -1.44
N LYS A 140 -31.53 9.27 -0.15
CA LYS A 140 -30.51 9.39 0.92
C LYS A 140 -29.56 8.20 1.00
N THR A 141 -30.13 6.98 1.06
CA THR A 141 -29.37 5.74 1.14
C THR A 141 -28.51 5.56 -0.10
N TRP A 142 -29.05 5.90 -1.27
CA TRP A 142 -28.34 5.83 -2.53
C TRP A 142 -27.12 6.76 -2.53
N MET A 143 -27.30 8.02 -2.09
CA MET A 143 -26.22 9.00 -1.98
C MET A 143 -25.15 8.56 -0.97
N ALA A 144 -25.55 8.04 0.18
CA ALA A 144 -24.62 7.51 1.18
C ALA A 144 -23.76 6.36 0.64
N VAL A 145 -24.37 5.46 -0.15
CA VAL A 145 -23.64 4.37 -0.82
C VAL A 145 -22.63 4.93 -1.82
N CYS A 146 -23.01 5.91 -2.65
CA CYS A 146 -22.11 6.51 -3.62
C CYS A 146 -20.93 7.23 -2.97
N THR A 147 -21.19 7.98 -1.90
CA THR A 147 -20.14 8.62 -1.07
C THR A 147 -19.19 7.56 -0.51
N GLY A 148 -19.73 6.52 0.15
CA GLY A 148 -18.92 5.46 0.75
C GLY A 148 -18.04 4.75 -0.26
N ARG A 149 -18.56 4.46 -1.46
CA ARG A 149 -17.78 3.80 -2.52
C ARG A 149 -16.69 4.66 -3.10
N MET A 150 -16.94 5.95 -3.32
CA MET A 150 -15.91 6.84 -3.83
C MET A 150 -14.79 7.07 -2.79
N VAL A 151 -15.14 7.08 -1.49
CA VAL A 151 -14.17 7.10 -0.39
C VAL A 151 -13.35 5.81 -0.37
N VAL A 152 -14.01 4.66 -0.49
CA VAL A 152 -13.36 3.35 -0.47
C VAL A 152 -12.46 3.17 -1.68
N GLY A 153 -12.93 3.44 -2.90
CA GLY A 153 -12.13 3.29 -4.13
C GLY A 153 -10.95 4.26 -4.29
N LYS A 154 -10.68 5.12 -3.29
CA LYS A 154 -9.49 5.98 -3.21
C LYS A 154 -8.37 5.41 -2.36
N GLY A 155 -8.67 4.49 -1.43
CA GLY A 155 -7.65 3.77 -0.66
C GLY A 155 -7.06 2.66 -1.49
#